data_AF-A0A6G4R0L7-F1
#
_entry.id   AF-A0A6G4R0L7-F1
#
_cell.length_a   1.000
_cell.length_b   1.000
_cell.length_c   1.000
_cell.angle_alpha   90.00
_cell.angle_beta   90.00
_cell.angle_gamma   90.00
#
_symmetry.space_group_name_H-M   'P 1'
#
loop_
_entity.id
_entity.type
_entity.pdbx_description
1 polymer ?
#
loop_
_entity_poly.entity_id
_entity_poly.type
_entity_poly.pdbx_seq_one_letter_code
_entity_poly.pdbx_strand_id
1 'polypeptide(L)'
;MLVARERIGPGRRLSGVVALLAAIAAMASPTPAAMASPVVGPEAAVAVAIGDQPLDPAQLTLARDVVRAMDFDTSIGGALDIIYGPMRAQVMREVSPDGKVTPNPVFVAAVDEALLGGKAALKAKVLDGLTRYYAASLEAQSLRDLAAFLRTPLGRKFIKSPDQLTQADRREVNILGDSKPFIDQLAGVGPGSSKVVLAVLQRHGDSDVIIADFNVRLCAGVKARGLTKTC
;
A
#
# COMPACT_ATOMS: atom_id res chain seq x y z
N MET A 1 12.47 32.74 -47.89
CA MET A 1 13.39 31.67 -47.45
C MET A 1 12.64 30.36 -47.53
N LEU A 2 13.14 29.44 -48.37
CA LEU A 2 12.68 28.06 -48.48
C LEU A 2 12.80 27.36 -47.12
N VAL A 3 11.85 26.47 -46.79
CA VAL A 3 12.12 25.04 -46.55
C VAL A 3 10.81 24.27 -46.78
N ALA A 4 10.89 23.26 -47.65
CA ALA A 4 9.85 22.30 -48.01
C ALA A 4 9.60 21.29 -46.88
N ARG A 5 8.39 20.70 -46.80
CA ARG A 5 8.19 19.43 -46.10
C ARG A 5 7.26 18.50 -46.86
N GLU A 6 7.65 17.23 -46.78
CA GLU A 6 7.36 16.10 -47.66
C GLU A 6 5.91 15.62 -47.71
N ARG A 7 5.58 15.03 -48.87
CA ARG A 7 4.36 14.27 -49.16
C ARG A 7 4.48 12.88 -48.52
N ILE A 8 3.46 12.47 -47.75
CA ILE A 8 3.28 11.09 -47.30
C ILE A 8 2.31 10.41 -48.29
N GLY A 9 2.80 9.43 -49.03
CA GLY A 9 2.00 8.57 -49.91
C GLY A 9 1.44 7.33 -49.20
N PRO A 10 0.37 6.72 -49.72
CA PRO A 10 -0.35 5.64 -49.05
C PRO A 10 0.10 4.23 -49.51
N GLY A 11 -0.06 3.27 -48.59
CA GLY A 11 -0.51 1.92 -48.94
C GLY A 11 0.56 0.87 -49.25
N ARG A 12 0.62 -0.15 -48.40
CA ARG A 12 0.81 -1.55 -48.85
C ARG A 12 0.18 -2.50 -47.82
N ARG A 13 -0.93 -3.11 -48.23
CA ARG A 13 -1.53 -4.29 -47.61
C ARG A 13 -0.69 -5.50 -48.02
N LEU A 14 -0.41 -6.40 -47.08
CA LEU A 14 0.00 -7.77 -47.36
C LEU A 14 -1.00 -8.72 -46.71
N SER A 15 -1.79 -9.34 -47.57
CA SER A 15 -2.69 -10.45 -47.26
C SER A 15 -1.90 -11.76 -47.24
N GLY A 16 -2.04 -12.50 -46.15
CA GLY A 16 -2.46 -13.91 -46.13
C GLY A 16 -1.53 -15.03 -46.60
N VAL A 17 -1.95 -16.24 -46.20
CA VAL A 17 -1.57 -17.60 -46.66
C VAL A 17 -0.42 -18.23 -45.85
N VAL A 18 -0.43 -19.49 -45.36
CA VAL A 18 -1.41 -20.59 -45.17
C VAL A 18 -0.79 -21.55 -44.13
N ALA A 19 -1.65 -22.33 -43.45
CA ALA A 19 -1.37 -23.41 -42.52
C ALA A 19 -0.43 -24.53 -43.04
N LEU A 20 0.11 -25.36 -42.13
CA LEU A 20 -0.24 -26.79 -41.95
C LEU A 20 0.94 -27.65 -41.43
N LEU A 21 0.62 -28.57 -40.48
CA LEU A 21 1.34 -29.78 -40.00
C LEU A 21 2.56 -29.58 -39.06
N ALA A 22 2.81 -30.41 -38.03
CA ALA A 22 2.32 -31.74 -37.69
C ALA A 22 2.36 -31.99 -36.17
N ALA A 23 1.54 -32.95 -35.76
CA ALA A 23 1.39 -33.46 -34.40
C ALA A 23 2.67 -34.14 -33.86
N ILE A 24 2.99 -33.86 -32.59
CA ILE A 24 3.72 -34.78 -31.73
C ILE A 24 2.85 -34.97 -30.48
N ALA A 25 2.28 -36.16 -30.37
CA ALA A 25 1.63 -36.65 -29.17
C ALA A 25 2.72 -36.90 -28.11
N ALA A 26 2.89 -35.97 -27.18
CA ALA A 26 3.58 -36.21 -25.93
C ALA A 26 2.53 -36.47 -24.85
N MET A 27 2.69 -37.58 -24.12
CA MET A 27 1.93 -37.89 -22.92
C MET A 27 2.24 -36.83 -21.85
N ALA A 28 1.52 -35.72 -21.89
CA ALA A 28 1.49 -34.74 -20.83
C ALA A 28 0.45 -35.21 -19.82
N SER A 29 0.91 -35.66 -18.65
CA SER A 29 0.10 -35.57 -17.44
C SER A 29 -0.49 -34.15 -17.39
N PRO A 30 -1.79 -33.96 -17.11
CA PRO A 30 -2.35 -32.63 -16.97
C PRO A 30 -1.66 -31.99 -15.77
N THR A 31 -0.59 -31.24 -16.02
CA THR A 31 -0.13 -30.21 -15.10
C THR A 31 -1.35 -29.32 -14.93
N PRO A 32 -1.94 -29.19 -13.73
CA PRO A 32 -3.01 -28.23 -13.54
C PRO A 32 -2.44 -26.90 -14.03
N ALA A 33 -3.03 -26.38 -15.10
CA ALA A 33 -2.68 -25.08 -15.62
C ALA A 33 -2.97 -24.12 -14.47
N ALA A 34 -1.93 -23.76 -13.73
CA ALA A 34 -1.98 -22.69 -12.77
C ALA A 34 -2.43 -21.48 -13.59
N MET A 35 -3.70 -21.11 -13.46
CA MET A 35 -4.24 -19.97 -14.17
C MET A 35 -3.41 -18.78 -13.71
N ALA A 36 -2.52 -18.31 -14.58
CA ALA A 36 -1.81 -17.07 -14.37
C ALA A 36 -2.89 -15.99 -14.26
N SER A 37 -3.07 -15.44 -13.06
CA SER A 37 -4.01 -14.36 -12.87
C SER A 37 -3.53 -13.16 -13.68
N PRO A 38 -4.40 -12.53 -14.50
CA PRO A 38 -3.99 -11.43 -15.34
C PRO A 38 -3.43 -10.29 -14.49
N VAL A 39 -2.23 -9.81 -14.84
CA VAL A 39 -1.64 -8.62 -14.20
C VAL A 39 -2.53 -7.42 -14.51
N VAL A 40 -3.04 -6.80 -13.47
CA VAL A 40 -3.93 -5.64 -13.56
C VAL A 40 -3.10 -4.36 -13.58
N GLY A 41 -3.43 -3.40 -14.44
CA GLY A 41 -2.75 -2.11 -14.49
C GLY A 41 -2.87 -1.32 -13.17
N PRO A 42 -1.96 -0.36 -12.89
CA PRO A 42 -1.87 0.30 -11.58
C PRO A 42 -3.18 0.94 -11.09
N GLU A 43 -3.99 1.55 -11.98
CA GLU A 43 -5.24 2.19 -11.60
C GLU A 43 -6.31 1.19 -11.17
N ALA A 44 -6.44 0.09 -11.90
CA ALA A 44 -7.38 -0.97 -11.53
C ALA A 44 -6.90 -1.72 -10.28
N ALA A 45 -5.59 -1.85 -10.05
CA ALA A 45 -5.06 -2.39 -8.80
C ALA A 45 -5.36 -1.48 -7.59
N VAL A 46 -5.34 -0.13 -7.75
CA VAL A 46 -5.80 0.79 -6.70
C VAL A 46 -7.28 0.57 -6.38
N ALA A 47 -8.13 0.36 -7.40
CA ALA A 47 -9.56 0.08 -7.19
C ALA A 47 -9.78 -1.24 -6.41
N VAL A 48 -9.01 -2.29 -6.72
CA VAL A 48 -9.03 -3.56 -5.98
C VAL A 48 -8.60 -3.36 -4.52
N ALA A 49 -7.57 -2.54 -4.31
CA ALA A 49 -7.00 -2.25 -3.00
C ALA A 49 -7.98 -1.57 -2.04
N ILE A 50 -8.81 -0.66 -2.56
CA ILE A 50 -9.81 0.08 -1.78
C ILE A 50 -11.19 -0.60 -1.72
N GLY A 51 -11.42 -1.62 -2.56
CA GLY A 51 -12.66 -2.37 -2.63
C GLY A 51 -12.62 -3.68 -1.84
N ASP A 52 -13.74 -4.39 -1.83
CA ASP A 52 -13.92 -5.66 -1.10
C ASP A 52 -13.79 -6.91 -1.98
N GLN A 53 -13.17 -6.76 -3.15
CA GLN A 53 -13.01 -7.87 -4.10
C GLN A 53 -12.20 -9.01 -3.47
N PRO A 54 -12.65 -10.27 -3.61
CA PRO A 54 -11.91 -11.41 -3.08
C PRO A 54 -10.57 -11.56 -3.82
N LEU A 55 -9.51 -11.82 -3.06
CA LEU A 55 -8.17 -12.09 -3.55
C LEU A 55 -7.72 -13.44 -3.01
N ASP A 56 -6.80 -14.10 -3.72
CA ASP A 56 -6.21 -15.36 -3.25
C ASP A 56 -5.51 -15.16 -1.89
N PRO A 57 -5.89 -15.92 -0.84
CA PRO A 57 -5.24 -15.87 0.47
C PRO A 57 -3.73 -16.11 0.44
N ALA A 58 -3.24 -16.96 -0.48
CA ALA A 58 -1.81 -17.21 -0.63
C ALA A 58 -1.07 -15.97 -1.14
N GLN A 59 -1.66 -15.28 -2.12
CA GLN A 59 -1.10 -14.05 -2.68
C GLN A 59 -1.15 -12.88 -1.69
N LEU A 60 -2.23 -12.76 -0.92
CA LEU A 60 -2.31 -11.80 0.20
C LEU A 60 -1.21 -12.02 1.24
N THR A 61 -0.87 -13.27 1.53
CA THR A 61 0.21 -13.60 2.47
C THR A 61 1.57 -13.13 1.93
N LEU A 62 1.86 -13.38 0.65
CA LEU A 62 3.08 -12.92 0.00
C LEU A 62 3.16 -11.39 -0.09
N ALA A 63 2.06 -10.71 -0.39
CA ALA A 63 2.00 -9.27 -0.43
C ALA A 63 2.20 -8.62 0.95
N ARG A 64 1.68 -9.25 2.01
CA ARG A 64 1.91 -8.80 3.39
C ARG A 64 3.39 -8.89 3.77
N ASP A 65 4.08 -9.91 3.29
CA ASP A 65 5.52 -10.06 3.47
C ASP A 65 6.31 -8.94 2.78
N VAL A 66 5.91 -8.52 1.58
CA VAL A 66 6.47 -7.34 0.90
C VAL A 66 6.21 -6.08 1.72
N VAL A 67 4.97 -5.81 2.12
CA VAL A 67 4.58 -4.63 2.93
C VAL A 67 5.40 -4.55 4.23
N ARG A 68 5.62 -5.68 4.90
CA ARG A 68 6.48 -5.77 6.08
C ARG A 68 7.95 -5.51 5.75
N ALA A 69 8.47 -6.08 4.67
CA ALA A 69 9.86 -5.89 4.27
C ALA A 69 10.18 -4.44 3.87
N MET A 70 9.18 -3.69 3.37
CA MET A 70 9.29 -2.26 3.11
C MET A 70 9.23 -1.38 4.37
N ASP A 71 8.99 -1.96 5.54
CA ASP A 71 8.87 -1.25 6.82
C ASP A 71 7.78 -0.16 6.82
N PHE A 72 6.68 -0.43 6.10
CA PHE A 72 5.53 0.48 6.06
C PHE A 72 4.85 0.63 7.41
N ASP A 73 4.89 -0.39 8.28
CA ASP A 73 4.31 -0.28 9.63
C ASP A 73 4.95 0.86 10.44
N THR A 74 6.28 0.92 10.45
CA THR A 74 7.04 1.99 11.10
C THR A 74 6.80 3.34 10.43
N SER A 75 6.88 3.38 9.10
CA SER A 75 6.78 4.63 8.33
C SER A 75 5.39 5.27 8.46
N ILE A 76 4.32 4.47 8.33
CA ILE A 76 2.94 4.93 8.53
C ILE A 76 2.71 5.27 10.01
N GLY A 77 3.25 4.48 10.94
CA GLY A 77 3.17 4.76 12.37
C GLY A 77 3.69 6.15 12.72
N GLY A 78 4.89 6.50 12.24
CA GLY A 78 5.49 7.81 12.44
C GLY A 78 4.73 8.94 11.75
N ALA A 79 4.21 8.73 10.54
CA ALA A 79 3.37 9.72 9.87
C ALA A 79 2.07 9.99 10.64
N LEU A 80 1.43 8.95 11.19
CA LEU A 80 0.23 9.09 12.01
C LEU A 80 0.52 9.74 13.36
N ASP A 81 1.73 9.62 13.92
CA ASP A 81 2.11 10.36 15.14
C ASP A 81 2.07 11.87 14.94
N ILE A 82 2.43 12.36 13.75
CA ILE A 82 2.35 13.79 13.42
C ILE A 82 0.88 14.26 13.41
N ILE A 83 -0.05 13.40 12.96
CA ILE A 83 -1.48 13.70 12.86
C ILE A 83 -2.15 13.61 14.24
N TYR A 84 -1.94 12.50 14.96
CA TYR A 84 -2.62 12.21 16.22
C TYR A 84 -1.96 12.90 17.43
N GLY A 85 -0.67 13.24 17.36
CA GLY A 85 0.06 13.88 18.45
C GLY A 85 -0.61 15.17 18.96
N PRO A 86 -0.94 16.13 18.07
CA PRO A 86 -1.62 17.37 18.47
C PRO A 86 -3.05 17.15 18.97
N MET A 87 -3.75 16.09 18.54
CA MET A 87 -5.16 15.85 18.89
C MET A 87 -5.35 15.71 20.40
N ARG A 88 -4.45 15.00 21.09
CA ARG A 88 -4.50 14.87 22.55
C ARG A 88 -4.47 16.24 23.23
N ALA A 89 -3.52 17.08 22.85
CA ALA A 89 -3.37 18.42 23.42
C ALA A 89 -4.59 19.30 23.10
N GLN A 90 -5.20 19.13 21.92
CA GLN A 90 -6.45 19.81 21.58
C GLN A 90 -7.61 19.38 22.49
N VAL A 91 -7.87 18.06 22.63
CA VAL A 91 -8.93 17.55 23.51
C VAL A 91 -8.73 18.02 24.96
N MET A 92 -7.49 17.99 25.45
CA MET A 92 -7.19 18.48 26.81
C MET A 92 -7.42 19.99 26.97
N ARG A 93 -7.13 20.79 25.94
CA ARG A 93 -7.45 22.24 25.94
C ARG A 93 -8.95 22.49 25.94
N GLU A 94 -9.75 21.69 25.25
CA GLU A 94 -11.21 21.83 25.25
C GLU A 94 -11.83 21.49 26.61
N VAL A 95 -11.24 20.53 27.33
CA VAL A 95 -11.67 20.12 28.68
C VAL A 95 -11.27 21.14 29.75
N SER A 96 -10.14 21.81 29.56
CA SER A 96 -9.63 22.85 30.47
C SER A 96 -9.08 24.06 29.69
N PRO A 97 -9.96 24.91 29.14
CA PRO A 97 -9.54 26.00 28.24
C PRO A 97 -8.62 27.02 28.89
N ASP A 98 -8.79 27.27 30.20
CA ASP A 98 -7.97 28.19 30.99
C ASP A 98 -6.93 27.46 31.86
N GLY A 99 -6.80 26.14 31.74
CA GLY A 99 -5.87 25.32 32.49
C GLY A 99 -6.18 25.20 33.99
N LYS A 100 -7.30 25.74 34.48
CA LYS A 100 -7.64 25.73 35.91
C LYS A 100 -8.35 24.45 36.34
N VAL A 101 -8.96 23.73 35.40
CA VAL A 101 -9.57 22.43 35.65
C VAL A 101 -8.52 21.36 35.50
N THR A 102 -8.30 20.56 36.55
CA THR A 102 -7.50 19.34 36.44
C THR A 102 -8.38 18.25 35.82
N PRO A 103 -8.07 17.75 34.61
CA PRO A 103 -8.88 16.71 33.99
C PRO A 103 -8.89 15.44 34.86
N ASN A 104 -10.04 14.78 34.93
CA ASN A 104 -10.16 13.52 35.65
C ASN A 104 -9.17 12.49 35.04
N PRO A 105 -8.29 11.84 35.83
CA PRO A 105 -7.30 10.89 35.30
C PRO A 105 -7.93 9.70 34.56
N VAL A 106 -9.15 9.30 34.96
CA VAL A 106 -9.95 8.27 34.29
C VAL A 106 -10.35 8.70 32.88
N PHE A 107 -10.73 9.98 32.72
CA PHE A 107 -11.06 10.55 31.42
C PHE A 107 -9.81 10.68 30.54
N VAL A 108 -8.69 11.15 31.11
CA VAL A 108 -7.41 11.26 30.39
C VAL A 108 -6.98 9.90 29.85
N ALA A 109 -7.04 8.84 30.66
CA ALA A 109 -6.73 7.48 30.23
C ALA A 109 -7.66 7.00 29.10
N ALA A 110 -8.96 7.33 29.15
CA ALA A 110 -9.90 6.97 28.10
C ALA A 110 -9.64 7.73 26.78
N VAL A 111 -9.21 9.00 26.84
CA VAL A 111 -8.78 9.76 25.66
C VAL A 111 -7.53 9.14 25.05
N ASP A 112 -6.54 8.79 25.87
CA ASP A 112 -5.28 8.18 25.40
C ASP A 112 -5.55 6.84 24.70
N GLU A 113 -6.40 5.99 25.27
CA GLU A 113 -6.82 4.74 24.64
C GLU A 113 -7.63 4.94 23.36
N ALA A 114 -8.53 5.93 23.33
CA ALA A 114 -9.33 6.23 22.14
C ALA A 114 -8.44 6.68 20.97
N LEU A 115 -7.47 7.57 21.22
CA LEU A 115 -6.52 8.04 20.22
C LEU A 115 -5.60 6.91 19.75
N LEU A 116 -5.03 6.12 20.67
CA LEU A 116 -4.20 4.96 20.33
C LEU A 116 -4.97 3.93 19.50
N GLY A 117 -6.22 3.65 19.87
CA GLY A 117 -7.11 2.74 19.16
C GLY A 117 -7.45 3.24 17.75
N GLY A 118 -7.79 4.53 17.60
CA GLY A 118 -8.07 5.15 16.30
C GLY A 118 -6.84 5.13 15.38
N LYS A 119 -5.67 5.51 15.92
CA LYS A 119 -4.38 5.43 15.20
C LYS A 119 -4.10 4.01 14.72
N ALA A 120 -4.21 3.02 15.59
CA ALA A 120 -3.96 1.62 15.26
C ALA A 120 -4.94 1.10 14.18
N ALA A 121 -6.22 1.46 14.29
CA ALA A 121 -7.23 1.07 13.31
C ALA A 121 -6.97 1.70 11.93
N LEU A 122 -6.63 2.98 11.87
CA LEU A 122 -6.30 3.65 10.61
C LEU A 122 -5.01 3.07 9.99
N LYS A 123 -3.97 2.83 10.80
CA LYS A 123 -2.74 2.17 10.34
C LYS A 123 -3.04 0.81 9.72
N ALA A 124 -3.86 -0.01 10.40
CA ALA A 124 -4.23 -1.34 9.91
C ALA A 124 -4.95 -1.27 8.55
N LYS A 125 -5.86 -0.31 8.36
CA LYS A 125 -6.55 -0.10 7.07
C LYS A 125 -5.58 0.28 5.95
N VAL A 126 -4.60 1.15 6.22
CA VAL A 126 -3.59 1.54 5.21
C VAL A 126 -2.72 0.35 4.84
N LEU A 127 -2.25 -0.42 5.84
CA LEU A 127 -1.45 -1.62 5.60
C LEU A 127 -2.22 -2.71 4.85
N ASP A 128 -3.51 -2.89 5.15
CA ASP A 128 -4.38 -3.81 4.42
C ASP A 128 -4.58 -3.35 2.97
N GLY A 129 -4.89 -2.08 2.74
CA GLY A 129 -4.97 -1.51 1.40
C GLY A 129 -3.69 -1.72 0.58
N LEU A 130 -2.52 -1.45 1.18
CA LEU A 130 -1.23 -1.73 0.54
C LEU A 130 -1.04 -3.23 0.25
N THR A 131 -1.39 -4.10 1.19
CA THR A 131 -1.31 -5.55 1.01
C THR A 131 -2.16 -6.00 -0.18
N ARG A 132 -3.41 -5.53 -0.27
CA ARG A 132 -4.33 -5.83 -1.37
C ARG A 132 -3.81 -5.28 -2.70
N TYR A 133 -3.25 -4.07 -2.69
CA TYR A 133 -2.64 -3.44 -3.87
C TYR A 133 -1.49 -4.28 -4.44
N TYR A 134 -0.53 -4.68 -3.60
CA TYR A 134 0.60 -5.51 -4.07
C TYR A 134 0.13 -6.89 -4.51
N ALA A 135 -0.84 -7.50 -3.81
CA ALA A 135 -1.42 -8.78 -4.21
C ALA A 135 -2.10 -8.71 -5.59
N ALA A 136 -2.77 -7.60 -5.90
CA ALA A 136 -3.43 -7.40 -7.20
C ALA A 136 -2.46 -6.98 -8.32
N SER A 137 -1.36 -6.30 -7.97
CA SER A 137 -0.43 -5.72 -8.95
C SER A 137 0.68 -6.67 -9.40
N LEU A 138 1.04 -7.65 -8.56
CA LEU A 138 2.22 -8.48 -8.75
C LEU A 138 1.88 -9.96 -8.66
N GLU A 139 2.47 -10.75 -9.55
CA GLU A 139 2.38 -12.21 -9.50
C GLU A 139 3.12 -12.78 -8.28
N ALA A 140 2.74 -13.99 -7.87
CA ALA A 140 3.28 -14.64 -6.68
C ALA A 140 4.82 -14.74 -6.67
N GLN A 141 5.45 -15.02 -7.81
CA GLN A 141 6.91 -15.10 -7.88
C GLN A 141 7.58 -13.73 -7.72
N SER A 142 7.03 -12.67 -8.35
CA SER A 142 7.50 -11.30 -8.17
C SER A 142 7.41 -10.86 -6.71
N LEU A 143 6.32 -11.20 -6.01
CA LEU A 143 6.16 -10.90 -4.58
C LEU A 143 7.24 -11.57 -3.72
N ARG A 144 7.57 -12.84 -3.99
CA ARG A 144 8.64 -13.57 -3.27
C ARG A 144 10.01 -12.97 -3.52
N ASP A 145 10.35 -12.76 -4.79
CA ASP A 145 11.65 -12.21 -5.20
C ASP A 145 11.83 -10.80 -4.63
N LEU A 146 10.78 -9.99 -4.68
CA LEU A 146 10.78 -8.65 -4.11
C LEU A 146 10.98 -8.68 -2.58
N ALA A 147 10.19 -9.48 -1.85
CA ALA A 147 10.35 -9.59 -0.40
C ALA A 147 11.76 -10.09 -0.03
N ALA A 148 12.35 -11.00 -0.80
CA ALA A 148 13.71 -11.48 -0.60
C ALA A 148 14.74 -10.34 -0.81
N PHE A 149 14.62 -9.58 -1.91
CA PHE A 149 15.49 -8.42 -2.16
C PHE A 149 15.40 -7.37 -1.06
N LEU A 150 14.18 -6.99 -0.65
CA LEU A 150 13.95 -5.97 0.39
C LEU A 150 14.54 -6.35 1.75
N ARG A 151 14.72 -7.64 2.03
CA ARG A 151 15.38 -8.13 3.25
C ARG A 151 16.91 -8.07 3.19
N THR A 152 17.51 -7.83 2.03
CA THR A 152 18.97 -7.62 1.90
C THR A 152 19.41 -6.25 2.43
N PRO A 153 20.70 -6.05 2.77
CA PRO A 153 21.21 -4.72 3.12
C PRO A 153 20.95 -3.67 2.03
N LEU A 154 21.15 -4.02 0.76
CA LEU A 154 20.91 -3.14 -0.38
C LEU A 154 19.43 -2.78 -0.51
N GLY A 155 18.53 -3.76 -0.46
CA GLY A 155 17.08 -3.52 -0.54
C GLY A 155 16.55 -2.64 0.60
N ARG A 156 17.03 -2.85 1.84
CA ARG A 156 16.69 -1.97 2.96
C ARG A 156 17.18 -0.55 2.75
N LYS A 157 18.41 -0.38 2.26
CA LYS A 157 18.99 0.93 1.96
C LYS A 157 18.21 1.63 0.84
N PHE A 158 17.83 0.87 -0.19
CA PHE A 158 17.05 1.36 -1.32
C PHE A 158 15.70 1.96 -0.89
N ILE A 159 15.00 1.34 0.06
CA ILE A 159 13.73 1.86 0.56
C ILE A 159 13.92 3.01 1.56
N LYS A 160 14.81 2.85 2.54
CA LYS A 160 14.91 3.81 3.66
C LYS A 160 15.67 5.09 3.30
N SER A 161 16.65 5.00 2.41
CA SER A 161 17.57 6.09 2.11
C SER A 161 18.06 6.01 0.65
N PRO A 162 17.15 6.13 -0.34
CA PRO A 162 17.52 6.02 -1.75
C PRO A 162 18.52 7.10 -2.20
N ASP A 163 18.52 8.25 -1.54
CA ASP A 163 19.47 9.35 -1.72
C ASP A 163 20.90 8.98 -1.26
N GLN A 164 21.03 8.04 -0.31
CA GLN A 164 22.31 7.59 0.24
C GLN A 164 22.92 6.40 -0.53
N LEU A 165 22.30 5.94 -1.61
CA LEU A 165 22.83 4.86 -2.45
C LEU A 165 24.12 5.29 -3.15
N THR A 166 25.19 4.54 -2.92
CA THR A 166 26.49 4.74 -3.57
C THR A 166 26.42 4.41 -5.06
N GLN A 167 27.44 4.79 -5.83
CA GLN A 167 27.52 4.38 -7.23
C GLN A 167 27.63 2.85 -7.39
N ALA A 168 28.26 2.15 -6.44
CA ALA A 168 28.31 0.70 -6.42
C ALA A 168 26.91 0.10 -6.19
N ASP A 169 26.18 0.60 -5.19
CA ASP A 169 24.81 0.19 -4.88
C ASP A 169 23.89 0.35 -6.11
N ARG A 170 23.97 1.51 -6.78
CA ARG A 170 23.18 1.80 -7.98
C ARG A 170 23.49 0.84 -9.12
N ARG A 171 24.76 0.49 -9.33
CA ARG A 171 25.15 -0.51 -10.34
C ARG A 171 24.58 -1.88 -10.01
N GLU A 172 24.64 -2.29 -8.74
CA GLU A 172 24.07 -3.56 -8.31
C GLU A 172 22.54 -3.60 -8.49
N VAL A 173 21.83 -2.53 -8.14
CA VAL A 173 20.39 -2.40 -8.40
C VAL A 173 20.08 -2.46 -9.90
N ASN A 174 20.89 -1.83 -10.75
CA ASN A 174 20.69 -1.89 -12.20
C ASN A 174 20.91 -3.31 -12.76
N ILE A 175 21.95 -4.02 -12.30
CA ILE A 175 22.19 -5.43 -12.69
C ILE A 175 21.03 -6.33 -12.24
N LEU A 176 20.50 -6.07 -11.04
CA LEU A 176 19.29 -6.73 -10.58
C LEU A 176 18.09 -6.38 -11.47
N GLY A 177 17.94 -5.12 -11.88
CA GLY A 177 16.93 -4.67 -12.85
C GLY A 177 16.94 -5.47 -14.15
N ASP A 178 18.12 -5.58 -14.77
CA ASP A 178 18.29 -6.29 -16.03
C ASP A 178 18.00 -7.80 -15.92
N SER A 179 18.20 -8.39 -14.74
CA SER A 179 18.04 -9.83 -14.51
C SER A 179 16.72 -10.22 -13.83
N LYS A 180 15.99 -9.25 -13.26
CA LYS A 180 14.80 -9.47 -12.45
C LYS A 180 13.67 -8.51 -12.83
N PRO A 181 12.63 -9.00 -13.53
CA PRO A 181 11.49 -8.18 -13.97
C PRO A 181 10.76 -7.43 -12.83
N PHE A 182 10.87 -7.90 -11.58
CA PHE A 182 10.18 -7.26 -10.45
C PHE A 182 10.74 -5.88 -10.09
N ILE A 183 11.99 -5.57 -10.44
CA ILE A 183 12.62 -4.26 -10.13
C ILE A 183 11.97 -3.16 -10.97
N ASP A 184 11.73 -3.42 -12.26
CA ASP A 184 10.99 -2.51 -13.14
C ASP A 184 9.53 -2.37 -12.67
N GLN A 185 8.92 -3.47 -12.23
CA GLN A 185 7.59 -3.44 -11.63
C GLN A 185 7.57 -2.57 -10.37
N LEU A 186 8.67 -2.52 -9.58
CA LEU A 186 8.77 -1.69 -8.39
C LEU A 186 8.58 -0.20 -8.71
N ALA A 187 9.20 0.27 -9.79
CA ALA A 187 9.06 1.63 -10.27
C ALA A 187 7.61 1.93 -10.72
N GLY A 188 6.93 0.94 -11.32
CA GLY A 188 5.53 1.04 -11.71
C GLY A 188 4.55 1.03 -10.53
N VAL A 189 4.83 0.26 -9.47
CA VAL A 189 3.91 0.12 -8.32
C VAL A 189 4.06 1.24 -7.30
N GLY A 190 5.22 1.88 -7.20
CA GLY A 190 5.48 2.97 -6.24
C GLY A 190 4.44 4.09 -6.24
N PRO A 191 4.12 4.70 -7.40
CA PRO A 191 3.08 5.73 -7.49
C PRO A 191 1.70 5.26 -7.02
N GLY A 192 1.34 4.01 -7.26
CA GLY A 192 0.05 3.46 -6.83
C GLY A 192 -0.01 3.23 -5.31
N SER A 193 1.09 2.86 -4.66
CA SER A 193 1.14 2.75 -3.18
C SER A 193 0.78 4.07 -2.50
N SER A 194 1.29 5.20 -3.01
CA SER A 194 0.93 6.53 -2.52
C SER A 194 -0.54 6.87 -2.77
N LYS A 195 -1.09 6.48 -3.94
CA LYS A 195 -2.52 6.64 -4.24
C LYS A 195 -3.41 5.83 -3.29
N VAL A 196 -3.01 4.60 -2.94
CA VAL A 196 -3.74 3.75 -1.98
C VAL A 196 -3.72 4.37 -0.60
N VAL A 197 -2.55 4.81 -0.12
CA VAL A 197 -2.44 5.49 1.18
C VAL A 197 -3.34 6.71 1.21
N LEU A 198 -3.28 7.57 0.18
CA LEU A 198 -4.12 8.75 0.08
C LEU A 198 -5.61 8.40 0.04
N ALA A 199 -6.01 7.40 -0.75
CA ALA A 199 -7.42 6.99 -0.86
C ALA A 199 -7.95 6.41 0.46
N VAL A 200 -7.16 5.61 1.16
CA VAL A 200 -7.52 5.09 2.50
C VAL A 200 -7.63 6.24 3.51
N LEU A 201 -6.68 7.17 3.49
CA LEU A 201 -6.72 8.37 4.36
C LEU A 201 -7.88 9.30 4.02
N GLN A 202 -8.27 9.45 2.75
CA GLN A 202 -9.45 10.23 2.39
C GLN A 202 -10.73 9.56 2.86
N ARG A 203 -10.84 8.22 2.71
CA ARG A 203 -12.04 7.47 3.07
C ARG A 203 -12.22 7.32 4.59
N HIS A 204 -11.12 7.22 5.33
CA HIS A 204 -11.15 6.89 6.76
C HIS A 204 -10.49 7.93 7.66
N GLY A 205 -9.78 8.88 7.08
CA GLY A 205 -9.15 10.02 7.75
C GLY A 205 -9.89 11.33 7.52
N ASP A 206 -11.07 11.31 6.91
CA ASP A 206 -12.01 12.42 6.97
C ASP A 206 -12.23 12.79 8.45
N SER A 207 -12.17 14.09 8.77
CA SER A 207 -12.29 14.59 10.13
C SER A 207 -13.57 14.09 10.80
N ASP A 208 -14.68 14.01 10.06
CA ASP A 208 -15.96 13.58 10.63
C ASP A 208 -15.93 12.08 11.00
N VAL A 209 -15.26 11.26 10.18
CA VAL A 209 -15.08 9.83 10.43
C VAL A 209 -14.14 9.60 11.61
N ILE A 210 -13.01 10.33 11.68
CA ILE A 210 -12.07 10.26 12.80
C ILE A 210 -12.76 10.68 14.09
N ILE A 211 -13.48 11.81 14.08
CA ILE A 211 -14.17 12.33 15.27
C ILE A 211 -15.26 11.36 15.73
N ALA A 212 -16.04 10.79 14.81
CA ALA A 212 -17.04 9.79 15.15
C ALA A 212 -16.43 8.53 15.78
N ASP A 213 -15.37 7.97 15.18
CA ASP A 213 -14.67 6.78 15.74
C ASP A 213 -14.03 7.10 17.09
N PHE A 214 -13.39 8.27 17.23
CA PHE A 214 -12.85 8.74 18.50
C PHE A 214 -13.93 8.84 19.57
N ASN A 215 -15.07 9.47 19.28
CA ASN A 215 -16.16 9.62 20.25
C ASN A 215 -16.72 8.27 20.67
N VAL A 216 -16.92 7.32 19.75
CA VAL A 216 -17.37 5.96 20.08
C VAL A 216 -16.39 5.27 21.02
N ARG A 217 -15.08 5.34 20.73
CA ARG A 217 -14.03 4.73 21.57
C ARG A 217 -13.92 5.41 22.93
N LEU A 218 -13.94 6.73 22.97
CA LEU A 218 -13.91 7.51 24.20
C LEU A 218 -15.10 7.15 25.07
N CYS A 219 -16.30 7.10 24.49
CA CYS A 219 -17.53 6.72 25.19
C CYS A 219 -17.44 5.31 25.78
N ALA A 220 -16.96 4.34 25.00
CA ALA A 220 -16.72 2.99 25.50
C ALA A 220 -15.70 2.98 26.65
N GLY A 221 -14.59 3.71 26.50
CA GLY A 221 -13.52 3.80 27.49
C GLY A 221 -13.95 4.44 28.81
N VAL A 222 -14.77 5.49 28.78
CA VAL A 222 -15.28 6.15 30.00
C VAL A 222 -16.39 5.33 30.67
N LYS A 223 -17.28 4.69 29.88
CA LYS A 223 -18.31 3.77 30.41
C LYS A 223 -17.70 2.57 31.14
N ALA A 224 -16.69 1.95 30.54
CA ALA A 224 -15.95 0.84 31.15
C ALA A 224 -15.31 1.19 32.50
N ARG A 225 -15.15 2.50 32.78
CA ARG A 225 -14.54 3.03 34.01
C ARG A 225 -15.55 3.71 34.94
N GLY A 226 -16.85 3.50 34.74
CA GLY A 226 -17.90 3.97 35.64
C GLY A 226 -18.39 5.41 35.40
N LEU A 227 -17.95 6.08 34.34
CA LEU A 227 -18.42 7.43 33.97
C LEU A 227 -19.61 7.32 33.01
N THR A 228 -20.76 6.84 33.52
CA THR A 228 -21.91 6.45 32.69
C THR A 228 -22.77 7.62 32.16
N LYS A 229 -22.57 8.84 32.67
CA LYS A 229 -23.31 10.04 32.26
C LYS A 229 -22.60 10.90 31.20
N THR A 230 -21.43 10.46 30.72
CA THR A 230 -20.48 11.30 29.98
C THR A 230 -20.40 10.95 28.48
N CYS A 231 -21.44 10.32 27.92
CA CYS A 231 -21.45 9.78 26.56
C CYS A 231 -22.77 10.03 25.85
#